data_AF-A0A6P0XLQ8-F1
#
_entry.id   AF-A0A6P0XLQ8-F1
#
_cell.length_a   1.000
_cell.length_b   1.000
_cell.length_c   1.000
_cell.angle_alpha   90.00
_cell.angle_beta   90.00
_cell.angle_gamma   90.00
#
_symmetry.space_group_name_H-M   'P 1'
#
loop_
_entity.id
_entity.type
_entity.pdbx_description
1 polymer ?
#
loop_
_entity_poly.entity_id
_entity_poly.type
_entity_poly.pdbx_seq_one_letter_code
_entity_poly.pdbx_strand_id
1 'polypeptide(L)' 'MKFGIIVFPGSNCDRDVAWVTQNLLGQPTRMVWHQ' A
#
# COMPACT_ATOMS: atom_id res chain seq x y z
N MET A 1 -6.83 10.62 5.76
CA MET A 1 -6.80 9.27 6.37
C MET A 1 -5.39 8.69 6.23
N LYS A 2 -5.03 7.61 6.92
CA LYS A 2 -3.73 6.93 6.76
C LYS A 2 -3.97 5.50 6.29
N PHE A 3 -3.32 5.09 5.20
CA PHE A 3 -3.42 3.74 4.64
C PHE A 3 -2.21 2.90 5.03
N GLY A 4 -2.48 1.71 5.57
CA GLY A 4 -1.49 0.66 5.78
C GLY A 4 -1.78 -0.50 4.83
N ILE A 5 -0.83 -0.86 3.98
CA ILE A 5 -0.95 -1.95 3.02
C ILE A 5 -0.09 -3.11 3.52
N ILE A 6 -0.73 -4.20 3.93
CA ILE A 6 -0.01 -5.39 4.38
C ILE A 6 0.51 -6.14 3.15
N VAL A 7 1.82 -6.37 3.12
CA VAL A 7 2.50 -7.06 2.03
C VAL A 7 2.81 -8.48 2.49
N PHE A 8 2.26 -9.45 1.77
CA PHE A 8 2.53 -10.89 1.94
C PHE A 8 3.51 -11.39 0.86
N PRO A 9 4.20 -12.53 1.07
CA PRO A 9 5.08 -13.12 0.07
C PRO A 9 4.27 -13.52 -1.16
N GLY A 10 4.66 -13.03 -2.34
CA GLY A 10 3.94 -13.28 -3.59
C GLY A 10 2.68 -12.44 -3.80
N SER A 11 2.43 -11.43 -2.95
CA SER A 11 1.40 -10.44 -3.23
C SER A 11 1.76 -9.64 -4.50
N ASN A 12 0.77 -9.47 -5.37
CA ASN A 12 0.96 -8.92 -6.72
C ASN A 12 0.47 -7.47 -6.86
N CYS A 13 -0.55 -7.09 -6.07
CA CYS A 13 -1.23 -5.80 -6.24
C CYS A 13 -0.96 -4.80 -5.10
N ASP A 14 -0.11 -5.14 -4.14
CA ASP A 14 0.22 -4.22 -3.03
C ASP A 14 0.81 -2.89 -3.53
N ARG A 15 1.64 -2.90 -4.58
CA ARG A 15 2.18 -1.70 -5.22
C ARG A 15 1.13 -0.90 -5.99
N ASP A 16 0.16 -1.56 -6.61
CA ASP A 16 -0.93 -0.89 -7.32
C ASP A 16 -1.79 -0.11 -6.33
N VAL A 17 -2.12 -0.73 -5.20
CA VAL A 17 -2.84 -0.07 -4.11
C VAL A 17 -2.01 1.09 -3.57
N ALA A 18 -0.70 0.92 -3.40
CA ALA A 18 0.18 1.98 -2.92
C ALA A 18 0.19 3.19 -3.87
N TRP A 19 0.26 2.94 -5.19
CA TRP A 19 0.22 4.01 -6.19
C TRP A 19 -1.12 4.74 -6.17
N VAL A 20 -2.24 4.02 -6.09
CA VAL A 20 -3.57 4.66 -6.01
C VAL A 20 -3.68 5.51 -4.75
N THR A 21 -3.33 4.97 -3.58
CA THR A 21 -3.52 5.70 -2.32
C THR A 21 -2.54 6.86 -2.18
N GLN A 22 -1.30 6.73 -2.64
CA GLN A 22 -0.29 7.79 -2.56
C GLN A 22 -0.42 8.84 -3.66
N ASN A 23 -0.56 8.43 -4.93
CA ASN A 23 -0.45 9.33 -6.08
C ASN A 23 -1.80 9.84 -6.53
N LEU A 24 -2.79 8.95 -6.69
CA LEU A 24 -4.12 9.34 -7.16
C LEU A 24 -4.92 10.04 -6.05
N LEU A 25 -4.90 9.47 -4.84
CA LEU A 25 -5.68 9.98 -3.71
C LEU A 25 -4.90 10.96 -2.82
N GLY A 26 -3.58 11.07 -3.00
CA GLY A 26 -2.73 11.98 -2.22
C GLY A 26 -2.70 11.67 -0.72
N GLN A 27 -3.02 10.44 -0.31
CA GLN A 27 -3.12 10.06 1.09
C GLN A 27 -1.81 9.45 1.62
N PRO A 28 -1.41 9.78 2.86
CA PRO A 28 -0.30 9.11 3.52
C PRO A 28 -0.48 7.58 3.49
N THR A 29 0.48 6.89 2.88
CA THR A 29 0.46 5.45 2.60
C THR A 29 1.73 4.80 3.15
N ARG A 30 1.59 3.66 3.82
CA ARG A 30 2.72 2.86 4.33
C ARG A 30 2.57 1.40 3.93
N MET A 31 3.63 0.85 3.35
CA MET A 31 3.77 -0.60 3.16
C MET A 31 4.19 -1.24 4.49
N VAL A 32 3.46 -2.26 4.91
CA VAL A 32 3.69 -3.00 6.16
C VAL A 32 3.99 -4.43 5.78
N TRP A 33 5.23 -4.87 6.01
CA TRP A 33 5.56 -6.27 5.82
C TRP A 33 4.81 -7.12 6.83
N HIS A 34 4.30 -8.28 6.42
CA HIS A 34 3.44 -9.13 7.27
C HIS A 34 4.17 -9.81 8.44
N GLN A 35 5.48 -9.56 8.63
CA GLN A 35 6.30 -10.11 9.71
C GLN A 35 6.48 -9.11 10.85
#